data_AF-A0A8C6NIK5-F1
#
_entry.id   AF-A0A8C6NIK5-F1
#
_cell.length_a   1.000
_cell.length_b   1.000
_cell.length_c   1.000
_cell.angle_alpha   90.00
_cell.angle_beta   90.00
_cell.angle_gamma   90.00
#
_symmetry.space_group_name_H-M   'P 1'
#
loop_
_entity.id
_entity.type
_entity.pdbx_description
1 polymer ?
#
loop_
_entity_poly.entity_id
_entity_poly.type
_entity_poly.pdbx_seq_one_letter_code
_entity_poly.pdbx_strand_id
1 'polypeptide(L)'
;AERTRFHRVCQQSSSPLVLPGALLHRHGYRVQLLRLFPLLRALPGIPQARDDNWGETTTAVTGTSEHSLSQEDIVRITKDLEDSVGLNCRLYLTRTIAVILGLLVFLTPLAFLVLPHILWPEKLQSCGTACEGLYISVAFKLLILLLAVWALFFRPARAGLPRVFVFRVLLAVLVLLFVVSYWLFYSVRILDAKDENYQGIVQYAVSLVDALLFIHYLAVVLLELRQLQPCFSVCVTRSTDGTTRHYNLGQLSIQRAALAIIENYYSDFPIHNPALLSASKSRAAKHLAGLKVYNVDGPGNNAAASAGLAQSQSRAMIAAAARRRDTSHNELYYEEVEHEKRVRKRKARLVVAVEEAFTHIKRMQDDEQKKAPGDVMDPREAAQAIFPSMARALQKYLRTTKQQHCHSMESIQQHLAFCITNNMTPKAFLESYLTPGPTLQYNQNHWMARRWTLISEASVTSGLKDGTIFLLKCVDFSLVVRSKKIPYIQMSEEYIDPKSHKFVLRLQSETSV
;
A
#
# COMPACT_ATOMS: atom_id res chain seq x y z
N ALA A 1 65.02 15.29 -10.39
CA ALA A 1 65.09 15.10 -8.93
C ALA A 1 63.71 14.66 -8.46
N GLU A 2 63.61 13.42 -7.96
CA GLU A 2 62.52 12.77 -7.18
C GLU A 2 61.08 12.98 -7.68
N ARG A 3 60.40 12.11 -8.45
CA ARG A 3 60.02 10.68 -8.30
C ARG A 3 59.85 10.14 -6.87
N THR A 4 58.70 9.50 -6.67
CA THR A 4 58.32 8.44 -5.70
C THR A 4 57.83 8.83 -4.29
N ARG A 5 56.50 8.98 -4.14
CA ARG A 5 55.69 8.40 -3.04
C ARG A 5 54.17 8.60 -3.27
N PHE A 6 53.64 7.91 -4.27
CA PHE A 6 52.20 7.68 -4.43
C PHE A 6 51.96 6.19 -4.19
N HIS A 7 51.76 5.79 -2.92
CA HIS A 7 50.98 4.64 -2.46
C HIS A 7 51.24 4.38 -0.96
N ARG A 8 50.17 4.08 -0.22
CA ARG A 8 50.12 3.58 1.17
C ARG A 8 50.43 4.60 2.28
N VAL A 9 49.41 5.32 2.74
CA VAL A 9 48.90 5.30 4.14
C VAL A 9 47.46 5.82 4.10
N CYS A 10 46.48 4.97 4.41
CA CYS A 10 45.21 5.27 5.10
C CYS A 10 44.27 4.07 4.91
N GLN A 11 44.60 3.00 5.64
CA GLN A 11 43.67 1.96 6.04
C GLN A 11 43.57 2.08 7.57
N GLN A 12 42.36 1.91 8.12
CA GLN A 12 41.96 1.92 9.54
C GLN A 12 41.60 3.27 10.20
N SER A 13 40.30 3.61 10.18
CA SER A 13 39.40 3.53 11.35
C SER A 13 38.15 4.42 11.10
N SER A 14 37.01 3.91 10.62
CA SER A 14 35.87 3.33 11.35
C SER A 14 35.25 4.20 12.47
N SER A 15 34.23 5.01 12.14
CA SER A 15 32.82 4.79 12.52
C SER A 15 31.90 5.96 12.10
N PRO A 16 30.68 5.69 11.57
CA PRO A 16 29.77 6.71 11.02
C PRO A 16 28.68 7.15 12.01
N LEU A 17 28.39 8.46 12.05
CA LEU A 17 27.21 9.00 12.71
C LEU A 17 26.01 8.95 11.73
N VAL A 18 24.98 8.23 12.15
CA VAL A 18 23.78 7.89 11.37
C VAL A 18 22.79 9.07 11.38
N LEU A 19 22.52 9.67 10.21
CA LEU A 19 21.33 10.50 9.96
C LEU A 19 20.19 9.64 9.37
N PRO A 20 18.91 9.95 9.67
CA PRO A 20 17.78 9.08 9.34
C PRO A 20 17.50 9.08 7.84
N GLY A 21 17.56 7.87 7.26
CA GLY A 21 17.39 7.63 5.84
C GLY A 21 15.96 7.83 5.34
N ALA A 22 15.86 8.54 4.21
CA ALA A 22 14.73 8.44 3.30
C ALA A 22 14.69 7.04 2.69
N LEU A 23 13.82 6.18 3.21
CA LEU A 23 13.54 4.85 2.67
C LEU A 23 12.73 5.00 1.37
N LEU A 24 13.45 5.14 0.26
CA LEU A 24 12.92 4.96 -1.09
C LEU A 24 12.70 3.44 -1.29
N HIS A 25 11.53 2.93 -0.94
CA HIS A 25 11.23 1.50 -1.06
C HIS A 25 11.06 1.11 -2.53
N ARG A 26 12.17 0.69 -3.14
CA ARG A 26 12.26 0.16 -4.50
C ARG A 26 12.18 -1.37 -4.42
N HIS A 27 11.02 -1.96 -4.71
CA HIS A 27 10.94 -3.41 -4.96
C HIS A 27 10.43 -3.72 -6.36
N GLY A 28 11.40 -4.01 -7.22
CA GLY A 28 11.22 -4.76 -8.46
C GLY A 28 12.05 -6.05 -8.41
N TYR A 29 11.36 -7.17 -8.65
CA TYR A 29 11.83 -8.40 -9.29
C TYR A 29 12.67 -9.43 -8.48
N ARG A 30 12.36 -10.71 -8.79
CA ARG A 30 12.78 -12.00 -8.19
C ARG A 30 12.01 -12.32 -6.90
N VAL A 31 11.17 -13.34 -6.83
CA VAL A 31 11.45 -14.76 -7.10
C VAL A 31 10.25 -15.45 -7.75
N GLN A 32 10.50 -16.19 -8.82
CA GLN A 32 9.59 -17.18 -9.37
C GLN A 32 10.42 -18.45 -9.60
N LEU A 33 10.35 -19.40 -8.67
CA LEU A 33 10.53 -20.83 -8.93
C LEU A 33 10.11 -21.65 -7.69
N LEU A 34 9.49 -22.80 -7.95
CA LEU A 34 8.93 -23.80 -7.03
C LEU A 34 7.56 -23.49 -6.39
N ARG A 35 6.52 -23.67 -7.22
CA ARG A 35 5.33 -24.41 -6.79
C ARG A 35 5.48 -25.87 -7.24
N LEU A 36 5.62 -26.80 -6.30
CA LEU A 36 5.27 -28.21 -6.50
C LEU A 36 4.48 -28.69 -5.27
N PHE A 37 3.24 -29.14 -5.54
CA PHE A 37 2.38 -30.08 -4.79
C PHE A 37 2.15 -29.93 -3.27
N PRO A 38 0.89 -29.75 -2.84
CA PRO A 38 0.42 -30.20 -1.53
C PRO A 38 -0.16 -31.62 -1.68
N LEU A 39 0.36 -32.59 -0.92
CA LEU A 39 -0.30 -33.89 -0.80
C LEU A 39 -0.20 -34.40 0.64
N LEU A 40 -1.39 -34.59 1.21
CA LEU A 40 -1.77 -35.47 2.32
C LEU A 40 -0.88 -35.51 3.58
N ARG A 41 -1.44 -34.99 4.69
CA ARG A 41 -1.69 -35.83 5.87
C ARG A 41 -2.85 -35.28 6.68
N ALA A 42 -4.02 -35.88 6.49
CA ALA A 42 -5.08 -35.93 7.50
C ALA A 42 -4.81 -37.16 8.38
N LEU A 43 -4.81 -36.98 9.70
CA LEU A 43 -5.10 -38.02 10.71
C LEU A 43 -5.38 -37.31 12.07
N PRO A 44 -6.02 -37.95 13.05
CA PRO A 44 -7.27 -37.50 13.64
C PRO A 44 -7.05 -36.84 15.01
N GLY A 45 -8.08 -36.11 15.44
CA GLY A 45 -8.10 -35.34 16.68
C GLY A 45 -7.94 -36.19 17.94
N ILE A 46 -7.25 -35.59 18.90
CA ILE A 46 -7.33 -35.90 20.32
C ILE A 46 -8.14 -34.76 20.96
N PRO A 47 -9.19 -35.05 21.74
CA PRO A 47 -10.01 -34.00 22.33
C PRO A 47 -9.25 -33.36 23.50
N GLN A 48 -8.62 -32.22 23.26
CA GLN A 48 -8.25 -31.31 24.35
C GLN A 48 -9.51 -30.54 24.75
N ALA A 49 -9.95 -30.74 25.99
CA ALA A 49 -10.96 -29.93 26.64
C ALA A 49 -10.53 -28.46 26.56
N ARG A 50 -11.13 -27.73 25.62
CA ARG A 50 -10.81 -26.36 25.28
C ARG A 50 -11.81 -25.48 26.03
N ASP A 51 -11.31 -24.66 26.94
CA ASP A 51 -12.06 -23.53 27.49
C ASP A 51 -12.26 -22.51 26.35
N ASP A 52 -13.37 -22.63 25.63
CA ASP A 52 -13.76 -21.78 24.49
C ASP A 52 -14.26 -20.38 24.90
N ASN A 53 -14.05 -19.97 26.16
CA ASN A 53 -14.47 -18.67 26.71
C ASN A 53 -13.49 -17.51 26.38
N TRP A 54 -12.79 -17.56 25.25
CA TRP A 54 -11.87 -16.48 24.84
C TRP A 54 -12.62 -15.23 24.31
N GLY A 55 -13.96 -15.25 24.24
CA GLY A 55 -14.79 -14.15 23.75
C GLY A 55 -16.16 -13.96 24.43
N GLU A 56 -16.63 -14.85 25.31
CA GLU A 56 -18.03 -14.86 25.75
C GLU A 56 -18.34 -14.01 27.00
N THR A 57 -17.33 -13.45 27.68
CA THR A 57 -17.55 -12.49 28.79
C THR A 57 -17.89 -11.08 28.31
N THR A 58 -18.82 -10.98 27.37
CA THR A 58 -19.55 -9.74 27.05
C THR A 58 -20.72 -9.67 28.03
N THR A 59 -20.59 -8.86 29.08
CA THR A 59 -21.74 -8.53 29.92
C THR A 59 -22.80 -7.90 29.03
N ALA A 60 -23.97 -8.52 29.00
CA ALA A 60 -25.16 -8.04 28.31
C ALA A 60 -25.46 -6.59 28.72
N VAL A 61 -25.12 -5.66 27.84
CA VAL A 61 -25.92 -4.45 27.68
C VAL A 61 -26.88 -4.80 26.56
N THR A 62 -28.16 -4.91 26.91
CA THR A 62 -29.28 -5.04 25.98
C THR A 62 -29.27 -3.85 25.01
N GLY A 63 -28.55 -4.01 23.91
CA GLY A 63 -28.61 -3.22 22.69
C GLY A 63 -28.78 -4.23 21.56
N THR A 64 -29.87 -4.09 20.83
CA THR A 64 -30.35 -4.99 19.78
C THR A 64 -29.25 -5.49 18.84
N SER A 65 -29.33 -6.77 18.50
CA SER A 65 -28.46 -7.50 17.58
C SER A 65 -28.20 -6.78 16.25
N GLU A 66 -26.96 -6.35 16.03
CA GLU A 66 -26.44 -5.86 14.73
C GLU A 66 -25.94 -7.02 13.84
N HIS A 67 -26.52 -8.22 13.98
CA HIS A 67 -26.25 -9.38 13.13
C HIS A 67 -27.49 -9.80 12.33
N SER A 68 -28.20 -8.82 11.75
CA SER A 68 -29.09 -9.07 10.62
C SER A 68 -28.37 -8.62 9.36
N LEU A 69 -27.91 -9.57 8.54
CA LEU A 69 -27.50 -9.28 7.17
C LEU A 69 -28.74 -8.77 6.45
N SER A 70 -28.74 -7.49 6.11
CA SER A 70 -29.89 -6.83 5.49
C SER A 70 -30.06 -7.33 4.05
N GLN A 71 -31.30 -7.38 3.55
CA GLN A 71 -31.60 -7.73 2.14
C GLN A 71 -30.87 -6.78 1.16
N GLU A 72 -30.54 -5.57 1.60
CA GLU A 72 -29.75 -4.58 0.87
C GLU A 72 -28.28 -5.02 0.68
N ASP A 73 -27.68 -5.71 1.65
CA ASP A 73 -26.32 -6.23 1.56
C ASP A 73 -26.24 -7.42 0.59
N ILE A 74 -27.27 -8.27 0.55
CA ILE A 74 -27.36 -9.38 -0.42
C ILE A 74 -27.50 -8.83 -1.84
N VAL A 75 -28.36 -7.83 -2.06
CA VAL A 75 -28.53 -7.19 -3.37
C VAL A 75 -27.24 -6.48 -3.82
N ARG A 76 -26.48 -5.88 -2.90
CA ARG A 76 -25.16 -5.31 -3.20
C ARG A 76 -24.15 -6.39 -3.61
N ILE A 77 -24.10 -7.52 -2.90
CA ILE A 77 -23.20 -8.64 -3.22
C ILE A 77 -23.52 -9.22 -4.61
N THR A 78 -24.80 -9.38 -4.96
CA THR A 78 -25.21 -9.85 -6.30
C THR A 78 -24.85 -8.86 -7.40
N LYS A 79 -25.08 -7.56 -7.17
CA LYS A 79 -24.67 -6.50 -8.11
C LYS A 79 -23.15 -6.41 -8.26
N ASP A 80 -22.40 -6.66 -7.18
CA ASP A 80 -20.94 -6.74 -7.20
C ASP A 80 -20.43 -7.93 -8.00
N LEU A 81 -21.14 -9.06 -7.98
CA LEU A 81 -20.80 -10.24 -8.77
C LEU A 81 -21.03 -9.99 -10.27
N GLU A 82 -22.15 -9.39 -10.67
CA GLU A 82 -22.44 -9.08 -12.08
C GLU A 82 -21.44 -8.08 -12.68
N ASP A 83 -21.09 -7.01 -11.95
CA ASP A 83 -20.08 -6.03 -12.37
C ASP A 83 -18.68 -6.66 -12.51
N SER A 84 -18.35 -7.63 -11.64
CA SER A 84 -17.04 -8.30 -11.64
C SER A 84 -16.82 -9.18 -12.89
N VAL A 85 -17.89 -9.80 -13.40
CA VAL A 85 -17.86 -10.59 -14.64
C VAL A 85 -17.63 -9.68 -15.86
N GLY A 86 -18.28 -8.51 -15.90
CA GLY A 86 -18.11 -7.52 -16.97
C GLY A 86 -16.70 -6.91 -17.05
N LEU A 87 -16.09 -6.61 -15.90
CA LEU A 87 -14.71 -6.09 -15.83
C LEU A 87 -13.67 -7.11 -16.29
N ASN A 88 -13.85 -8.39 -15.93
CA ASN A 88 -12.95 -9.45 -16.37
C ASN A 88 -12.99 -9.64 -17.89
N CYS A 89 -14.19 -9.68 -18.50
CA CYS A 89 -14.34 -9.81 -19.96
C CYS A 89 -13.58 -8.70 -20.73
N ARG A 90 -13.69 -7.44 -20.28
CA ARG A 90 -13.00 -6.30 -20.89
C ARG A 90 -11.46 -6.36 -20.74
N LEU A 91 -10.96 -6.85 -19.60
CA LEU A 91 -9.54 -7.04 -19.37
C LEU A 91 -8.96 -8.14 -20.26
N TYR A 92 -9.68 -9.26 -20.44
CA TYR A 92 -9.32 -10.31 -21.39
C TYR A 92 -9.33 -9.79 -22.83
N LEU A 93 -10.33 -9.00 -23.23
CA LEU A 93 -10.39 -8.39 -24.56
C LEU A 93 -9.23 -7.42 -24.82
N THR A 94 -8.88 -6.58 -23.85
CA THR A 94 -7.73 -5.67 -24.01
C THR A 94 -6.41 -6.44 -24.09
N ARG A 95 -6.24 -7.48 -23.27
CA ARG A 95 -5.04 -8.32 -23.29
C ARG A 95 -4.91 -9.12 -24.59
N THR A 96 -6.01 -9.66 -25.11
CA THR A 96 -6.02 -10.40 -26.38
C THR A 96 -5.67 -9.50 -27.56
N ILE A 97 -6.28 -8.30 -27.65
CA ILE A 97 -5.90 -7.31 -28.67
C ILE A 97 -4.41 -6.97 -28.59
N ALA A 98 -3.89 -6.79 -27.37
CA ALA A 98 -2.49 -6.48 -27.15
C ALA A 98 -1.59 -7.63 -27.68
N VAL A 99 -1.90 -8.89 -27.34
CA VAL A 99 -1.17 -10.08 -27.83
C VAL A 99 -1.24 -10.20 -29.35
N ILE A 100 -2.41 -9.99 -29.95
CA ILE A 100 -2.57 -10.02 -31.42
C ILE A 100 -1.69 -8.96 -32.08
N LEU A 101 -1.70 -7.73 -31.55
CA LEU A 101 -0.84 -6.66 -32.06
C LEU A 101 0.64 -6.99 -31.88
N GLY A 102 1.03 -7.58 -30.75
CA GLY A 102 2.41 -8.01 -30.50
C GLY A 102 2.90 -9.07 -31.48
N LEU A 103 2.06 -10.07 -31.77
CA LEU A 103 2.34 -11.09 -32.76
C LEU A 103 2.43 -10.50 -34.17
N LEU A 104 1.51 -9.61 -34.54
CA LEU A 104 1.52 -8.93 -35.82
C LEU A 104 2.80 -8.12 -36.03
N VAL A 105 3.25 -7.37 -35.02
CA VAL A 105 4.50 -6.60 -35.07
C VAL A 105 5.73 -7.49 -35.20
N PHE A 106 5.77 -8.63 -34.51
CA PHE A 106 6.90 -9.55 -34.56
C PHE A 106 6.95 -10.35 -35.88
N LEU A 107 5.79 -10.79 -36.38
CA LEU A 107 5.69 -11.62 -37.59
C LEU A 107 5.82 -10.82 -38.87
N THR A 108 5.46 -9.52 -38.89
CA THR A 108 5.49 -8.71 -40.12
C THR A 108 6.89 -8.62 -40.75
N PRO A 109 7.99 -8.30 -40.02
CA PRO A 109 9.32 -8.26 -40.62
C PRO A 109 9.81 -9.63 -41.11
N LEU A 110 9.43 -10.72 -40.42
CA LEU A 110 9.73 -12.09 -40.87
C LEU A 110 8.98 -12.41 -42.17
N ALA A 111 7.70 -12.02 -42.26
CA ALA A 111 6.91 -12.20 -43.46
C ALA A 111 7.54 -11.47 -44.66
N PHE A 112 8.04 -10.24 -44.49
CA PHE A 112 8.69 -9.48 -45.58
C PHE A 112 9.97 -10.14 -46.10
N LEU A 113 10.70 -10.87 -45.25
CA LEU A 113 11.91 -11.59 -45.68
C LEU A 113 11.59 -12.92 -46.36
N VAL A 114 10.55 -13.61 -45.89
CA VAL A 114 10.20 -14.98 -46.33
C VAL A 114 9.26 -14.99 -47.55
N LEU A 115 8.33 -14.04 -47.67
CA LEU A 115 7.37 -14.00 -48.79
C LEU A 115 8.04 -14.05 -50.18
N PRO A 116 9.11 -13.27 -50.44
CA PRO A 116 9.76 -13.28 -51.75
C PRO A 116 10.36 -14.64 -52.11
N HIS A 117 10.92 -15.37 -51.13
CA HIS A 117 11.44 -16.72 -51.35
C HIS A 117 10.34 -17.73 -51.70
N ILE A 118 9.11 -17.56 -51.18
CA ILE A 118 8.00 -18.49 -51.44
C ILE A 118 7.33 -18.23 -52.80
N LEU A 119 7.08 -16.96 -53.16
CA LEU A 119 6.27 -16.66 -54.34
C LEU A 119 7.02 -16.83 -55.67
N TRP A 120 8.35 -16.74 -55.69
CA TRP A 120 9.15 -16.54 -56.89
C TRP A 120 10.66 -16.74 -56.63
N PRO A 121 11.07 -17.93 -56.16
CA PRO A 121 12.45 -18.24 -55.83
C PRO A 121 13.42 -18.10 -57.02
N GLU A 122 12.95 -18.40 -58.23
CA GLU A 122 13.77 -18.42 -59.46
C GLU A 122 14.16 -17.04 -60.00
N LYS A 123 13.52 -15.96 -59.51
CA LYS A 123 13.73 -14.59 -60.00
C LYS A 123 14.59 -13.73 -59.06
N LEU A 124 15.00 -14.30 -57.93
CA LEU A 124 15.63 -13.56 -56.87
C LEU A 124 17.15 -13.50 -57.08
N GLN A 125 17.71 -12.29 -57.10
CA GLN A 125 19.16 -12.13 -57.20
C GLN A 125 19.86 -12.64 -55.93
N SER A 126 21.01 -13.30 -56.12
CA SER A 126 21.84 -13.81 -55.03
C SER A 126 22.28 -12.69 -54.08
N CYS A 127 22.01 -12.88 -52.79
CA CYS A 127 22.37 -11.95 -51.72
C CYS A 127 23.92 -11.90 -51.59
N GLY A 128 24.50 -10.70 -51.77
CA GLY A 128 25.92 -10.47 -51.56
C GLY A 128 26.30 -10.35 -50.08
N THR A 129 27.60 -10.21 -49.77
CA THR A 129 28.13 -10.10 -48.39
C THR A 129 27.54 -8.94 -47.58
N ALA A 130 27.12 -7.86 -48.24
CA ALA A 130 26.44 -6.73 -47.59
C ALA A 130 25.04 -7.11 -47.06
N CYS A 131 24.35 -8.02 -47.75
CA CYS A 131 23.01 -8.48 -47.40
C CYS A 131 23.06 -9.54 -46.27
N GLU A 132 24.10 -10.38 -46.22
CA GLU A 132 24.43 -11.22 -45.05
C GLU A 132 24.59 -10.41 -43.75
N GLY A 133 25.27 -9.26 -43.82
CA GLY A 133 25.39 -8.35 -42.68
C GLY A 133 24.04 -7.77 -42.21
N LEU A 134 23.12 -7.50 -43.15
CA LEU A 134 21.78 -7.02 -42.83
C LEU A 134 20.94 -8.10 -42.14
N TYR A 135 21.06 -9.37 -42.53
CA TYR A 135 20.38 -10.47 -41.84
C TYR A 135 20.79 -10.59 -40.37
N ILE A 136 22.09 -10.50 -40.08
CA ILE A 136 22.59 -10.52 -38.70
C ILE A 136 22.01 -9.33 -37.91
N SER A 137 21.95 -8.15 -38.54
CA SER A 137 21.34 -6.95 -37.93
C SER A 137 19.84 -7.17 -37.63
N VAL A 138 19.07 -7.71 -38.57
CA VAL A 138 17.65 -8.01 -38.38
C VAL A 138 17.46 -9.05 -37.28
N ALA A 139 18.24 -10.12 -37.26
CA ALA A 139 18.14 -11.16 -36.24
C ALA A 139 18.33 -10.59 -34.82
N PHE A 140 19.35 -9.74 -34.63
CA PHE A 140 19.59 -9.10 -33.33
C PHE A 140 18.48 -8.11 -32.96
N LYS A 141 18.03 -7.28 -33.92
CA LYS A 141 16.94 -6.32 -33.69
C LYS A 141 15.60 -7.01 -33.39
N LEU A 142 15.30 -8.12 -34.06
CA LEU A 142 14.12 -8.95 -33.79
C LEU A 142 14.19 -9.61 -32.42
N LEU A 143 15.37 -10.03 -31.96
CA LEU A 143 15.55 -10.53 -30.60
C LEU A 143 15.24 -9.45 -29.56
N ILE A 144 15.74 -8.22 -29.76
CA ILE A 144 15.40 -7.09 -28.88
C ILE A 144 13.90 -6.82 -28.92
N LEU A 145 13.28 -6.81 -30.10
CA LEU A 145 11.86 -6.58 -30.27
C LEU A 145 11.02 -7.68 -29.59
N LEU A 146 11.46 -8.94 -29.65
CA LEU A 146 10.83 -10.06 -28.95
C LEU A 146 10.89 -9.86 -27.43
N LEU A 147 12.05 -9.49 -26.88
CA LEU A 147 12.19 -9.18 -25.46
C LEU A 147 11.31 -7.99 -25.04
N ALA A 148 11.22 -6.96 -25.89
CA ALA A 148 10.36 -5.80 -25.69
C ALA A 148 8.86 -6.16 -25.66
N VAL A 149 8.40 -6.93 -26.64
CA VAL A 149 7.06 -7.52 -26.71
C VAL A 149 6.80 -8.36 -25.47
N TRP A 150 7.71 -9.26 -25.10
CA TRP A 150 7.59 -10.10 -23.92
C TRP A 150 7.47 -9.28 -22.63
N ALA A 151 8.32 -8.27 -22.44
CA ALA A 151 8.29 -7.38 -21.29
C ALA A 151 6.98 -6.58 -21.17
N LEU A 152 6.33 -6.25 -22.29
CA LEU A 152 5.05 -5.55 -22.30
C LEU A 152 3.86 -6.50 -22.07
N PHE A 153 3.85 -7.69 -22.66
CA PHE A 153 2.70 -8.62 -22.59
C PHE A 153 2.70 -9.56 -21.39
N PHE A 154 3.87 -9.95 -20.89
CA PHE A 154 3.99 -10.88 -19.76
C PHE A 154 4.14 -10.18 -18.42
N ARG A 155 4.23 -8.84 -18.38
CA ARG A 155 4.18 -8.11 -17.11
C ARG A 155 2.76 -8.18 -16.55
N PRO A 156 2.53 -8.90 -15.43
CA PRO A 156 1.19 -8.98 -14.85
C PRO A 156 0.72 -7.58 -14.49
N ALA A 157 -0.46 -7.20 -14.99
CA ALA A 157 -1.12 -5.98 -14.56
C ALA A 157 -1.47 -6.16 -13.08
N ARG A 158 -0.73 -5.47 -12.19
CA ARG A 158 -0.88 -5.60 -10.73
C ARG A 158 -2.23 -5.10 -10.21
N ALA A 159 -2.92 -4.29 -11.01
CA ALA A 159 -4.27 -3.81 -10.74
C ALA A 159 -5.08 -3.68 -12.04
N GLY A 160 -6.35 -4.08 -12.01
CA GLY A 160 -7.31 -3.89 -13.08
C GLY A 160 -7.80 -2.45 -13.10
N LEU A 161 -7.37 -1.66 -14.09
CA LEU A 161 -7.93 -0.33 -14.32
C LEU A 161 -9.16 -0.45 -15.24
N PRO A 162 -10.29 0.19 -14.90
CA PRO A 162 -11.51 0.12 -15.72
C PRO A 162 -11.37 0.83 -17.08
N ARG A 163 -10.29 1.59 -17.32
CA ARG A 163 -10.06 2.35 -18.55
C ARG A 163 -8.64 2.16 -19.09
N VAL A 164 -8.52 2.09 -20.41
CA VAL A 164 -7.24 1.93 -21.12
C VAL A 164 -6.44 3.23 -21.03
N PHE A 165 -5.13 3.12 -20.77
CA PHE A 165 -4.24 4.29 -20.69
C PHE A 165 -4.13 4.97 -22.06
N VAL A 166 -4.46 6.27 -22.15
CA VAL A 166 -4.51 7.02 -23.41
C VAL A 166 -3.21 6.90 -24.22
N PHE A 167 -2.05 7.02 -23.56
CA PHE A 167 -0.77 6.86 -24.28
C PHE A 167 -0.54 5.44 -24.79
N ARG A 168 -1.02 4.38 -24.09
CA ARG A 168 -0.93 3.01 -24.60
C ARG A 168 -1.81 2.83 -25.83
N VAL A 169 -3.00 3.42 -25.85
CA VAL A 169 -3.88 3.41 -27.04
C VAL A 169 -3.23 4.19 -28.17
N LEU A 170 -2.74 5.40 -27.91
CA LEU A 170 -2.08 6.23 -28.91
C LEU A 170 -0.87 5.52 -29.53
N LEU A 171 -0.02 4.90 -28.70
CA LEU A 171 1.13 4.12 -29.17
C LEU A 171 0.69 2.88 -29.96
N ALA A 172 -0.36 2.18 -29.52
CA ALA A 172 -0.89 1.02 -30.26
C ALA A 172 -1.47 1.43 -31.63
N VAL A 173 -2.18 2.55 -31.70
CA VAL A 173 -2.69 3.12 -32.96
C VAL A 173 -1.54 3.55 -33.85
N LEU A 174 -0.51 4.21 -33.30
CA LEU A 174 0.69 4.58 -34.04
C LEU A 174 1.38 3.36 -34.65
N VAL A 175 1.58 2.30 -33.86
CA VAL A 175 2.16 1.03 -34.35
C VAL A 175 1.30 0.43 -35.46
N LEU A 176 -0.03 0.39 -35.28
CA LEU A 176 -0.94 -0.15 -36.28
C LEU A 176 -0.86 0.64 -37.60
N LEU A 177 -0.86 1.97 -37.54
CA LEU A 177 -0.75 2.84 -38.71
C LEU A 177 0.56 2.59 -39.47
N PHE A 178 1.69 2.49 -38.75
CA PHE A 178 2.97 2.17 -39.36
C PHE A 178 2.98 0.79 -40.00
N VAL A 179 2.49 -0.25 -39.31
CA VAL A 179 2.47 -1.60 -39.89
C VAL A 179 1.59 -1.63 -41.15
N VAL A 180 0.41 -1.02 -41.12
CA VAL A 180 -0.48 -0.94 -42.29
C VAL A 180 0.17 -0.15 -43.43
N SER A 181 0.79 1.00 -43.18
CA SER A 181 1.44 1.79 -44.24
C SER A 181 2.60 1.02 -44.89
N TYR A 182 3.39 0.31 -44.07
CA TYR A 182 4.50 -0.50 -44.57
C TYR A 182 4.02 -1.71 -45.38
N TRP A 183 2.93 -2.37 -44.98
CA TRP A 183 2.28 -3.42 -45.77
C TRP A 183 1.76 -2.92 -47.11
N LEU A 184 1.08 -1.77 -47.13
CA LEU A 184 0.56 -1.19 -48.37
C LEU A 184 1.69 -0.88 -49.36
N PHE A 185 2.76 -0.25 -48.88
CA PHE A 185 3.91 0.03 -49.73
C PHE A 185 4.64 -1.24 -50.16
N TYR A 186 4.76 -2.24 -49.27
CA TYR A 186 5.33 -3.55 -49.59
C TYR A 186 4.53 -4.25 -50.70
N SER A 187 3.21 -4.27 -50.60
CA SER A 187 2.34 -4.90 -51.59
C SER A 187 2.47 -4.25 -52.97
N VAL A 188 2.44 -2.92 -53.07
CA VAL A 188 2.51 -2.24 -54.38
C VAL A 188 3.93 -2.29 -54.96
N ARG A 189 4.95 -2.07 -54.14
CA ARG A 189 6.33 -1.92 -54.65
C ARG A 189 7.07 -3.24 -54.81
N ILE A 190 6.84 -4.21 -53.94
CA ILE A 190 7.59 -5.48 -53.96
C ILE A 190 6.73 -6.60 -54.57
N LEU A 191 5.46 -6.75 -54.14
CA LEU A 191 4.64 -7.87 -54.62
C LEU A 191 4.09 -7.66 -56.04
N ASP A 192 3.57 -6.46 -56.33
CA ASP A 192 2.96 -6.18 -57.63
C ASP A 192 4.02 -5.94 -58.72
N ALA A 193 5.03 -5.10 -58.43
CA ALA A 193 6.11 -4.82 -59.37
C ALA A 193 7.11 -5.96 -59.53
N LYS A 194 7.08 -6.97 -58.66
CA LYS A 194 8.01 -8.10 -58.65
C LYS A 194 9.47 -7.64 -58.73
N ASP A 195 9.89 -6.85 -57.73
CA ASP A 195 11.28 -6.40 -57.54
C ASP A 195 12.33 -7.53 -57.30
N GLU A 196 13.23 -7.73 -58.26
CA GLU A 196 14.24 -8.81 -58.25
C GLU A 196 15.41 -8.52 -57.27
N ASN A 197 15.56 -7.28 -56.79
CA ASN A 197 16.66 -6.88 -55.92
C ASN A 197 16.39 -7.20 -54.45
N TYR A 198 16.83 -8.40 -54.03
CA TYR A 198 16.64 -8.87 -52.67
C TYR A 198 17.28 -7.99 -51.59
N GLN A 199 18.43 -7.37 -51.87
CA GLN A 199 19.09 -6.47 -50.93
C GLN A 199 18.19 -5.27 -50.57
N GLY A 200 17.45 -4.72 -51.54
CA GLY A 200 16.49 -3.65 -51.32
C GLY A 200 15.33 -4.07 -50.42
N ILE A 201 14.84 -5.31 -50.59
CA ILE A 201 13.78 -5.89 -49.76
C ILE A 201 14.25 -6.05 -48.31
N VAL A 202 15.45 -6.58 -48.10
CA VAL A 202 16.03 -6.75 -46.76
C VAL A 202 16.23 -5.38 -46.10
N GLN A 203 16.75 -4.38 -46.82
CA GLN A 203 16.89 -3.01 -46.30
C GLN A 203 15.54 -2.40 -45.91
N TYR A 204 14.49 -2.65 -46.69
CA TYR A 204 13.14 -2.21 -46.37
C TYR A 204 12.61 -2.87 -45.09
N ALA A 205 12.80 -4.19 -44.94
CA ALA A 205 12.45 -4.91 -43.71
C ALA A 205 13.22 -4.40 -42.48
N VAL A 206 14.52 -4.10 -42.63
CA VAL A 206 15.36 -3.48 -41.57
C VAL A 206 14.77 -2.14 -41.13
N SER A 207 14.37 -1.29 -42.08
CA SER A 207 13.79 0.02 -41.79
C SER A 207 12.49 -0.06 -40.98
N LEU A 208 11.65 -1.08 -41.24
CA LEU A 208 10.45 -1.35 -40.45
C LEU A 208 10.81 -1.73 -39.02
N VAL A 209 11.77 -2.64 -38.83
CA VAL A 209 12.21 -3.07 -37.49
C VAL A 209 12.78 -1.88 -36.72
N ASP A 210 13.54 -1.01 -37.37
CA ASP A 210 14.06 0.23 -36.77
C ASP A 210 12.93 1.16 -36.31
N ALA A 211 11.95 1.42 -37.19
CA ALA A 211 10.79 2.24 -36.83
C ALA A 211 10.02 1.66 -35.62
N LEU A 212 9.79 0.34 -35.61
CA LEU A 212 9.12 -0.36 -34.51
C LEU A 212 9.91 -0.26 -33.19
N LEU A 213 11.25 -0.42 -33.25
CA LEU A 213 12.12 -0.24 -32.09
C LEU A 213 12.10 1.21 -31.58
N PHE A 214 12.14 2.21 -32.46
CA PHE A 214 12.03 3.62 -32.06
C PHE A 214 10.70 3.92 -31.36
N ILE A 215 9.58 3.41 -31.89
CA ILE A 215 8.27 3.55 -31.23
C ILE A 215 8.28 2.86 -29.87
N HIS A 216 8.93 1.70 -29.74
CA HIS A 216 9.08 1.02 -28.46
C HIS A 216 9.93 1.83 -27.46
N TYR A 217 11.06 2.39 -27.88
CA TYR A 217 11.86 3.27 -27.02
C TYR A 217 11.08 4.49 -26.57
N LEU A 218 10.34 5.13 -27.47
CA LEU A 218 9.42 6.22 -27.12
C LEU A 218 8.36 5.75 -26.11
N ALA A 219 7.81 4.55 -26.29
CA ALA A 219 6.86 3.97 -25.34
C ALA A 219 7.49 3.80 -23.95
N VAL A 220 8.71 3.29 -23.84
CA VAL A 220 9.42 3.14 -22.56
C VAL A 220 9.66 4.50 -21.91
N VAL A 221 10.07 5.52 -22.67
CA VAL A 221 10.28 6.88 -22.15
C VAL A 221 8.98 7.48 -21.62
N LEU A 222 7.89 7.39 -22.40
CA LEU A 222 6.60 7.94 -22.01
C LEU A 222 5.93 7.15 -20.87
N LEU A 223 6.14 5.83 -20.79
CA LEU A 223 5.47 4.95 -19.84
C LEU A 223 6.25 4.66 -18.56
N GLU A 224 7.58 4.76 -18.52
CA GLU A 224 8.36 4.41 -17.33
C GLU A 224 9.13 5.62 -16.78
N LEU A 225 9.89 6.33 -17.63
CA LEU A 225 10.76 7.43 -17.19
C LEU A 225 9.99 8.62 -16.59
N ARG A 226 8.85 8.98 -17.19
CA ARG A 226 8.03 10.12 -16.73
C ARG A 226 7.48 9.96 -15.30
N GLN A 227 7.37 8.72 -14.81
CA GLN A 227 6.75 8.42 -13.52
C GLN A 227 7.77 8.36 -12.38
N LEU A 228 9.05 8.17 -12.70
CA LEU A 228 10.11 8.01 -11.72
C LEU A 228 10.50 9.33 -11.04
N GLN A 229 10.25 10.47 -11.67
CA GLN A 229 10.53 11.78 -11.08
C GLN A 229 9.36 12.20 -10.17
N PRO A 230 9.55 12.30 -8.84
CA PRO A 230 8.52 12.79 -7.93
C PRO A 230 8.26 14.27 -8.22
N CYS A 231 7.02 14.60 -8.61
CA CYS A 231 6.60 15.98 -8.90
C CYS A 231 5.54 16.49 -7.91
N PHE A 232 4.85 15.58 -7.24
CA PHE A 232 3.75 15.90 -6.34
C PHE A 232 3.96 15.24 -4.98
N SER A 233 3.65 15.98 -3.92
CA SER A 233 3.47 15.45 -2.57
C SER A 233 1.98 15.34 -2.31
N VAL A 234 1.53 14.15 -1.95
CA VAL A 234 0.12 13.81 -1.78
C VAL A 234 -0.13 13.50 -0.31
N CYS A 235 -1.06 14.23 0.29
CA CYS A 235 -1.57 13.97 1.63
C CYS A 235 -2.80 13.08 1.53
N VAL A 236 -2.75 11.91 2.16
CA VAL A 236 -3.85 10.94 2.21
C VAL A 236 -4.36 10.92 3.64
N THR A 237 -5.65 11.22 3.80
CA THR A 237 -6.29 11.34 5.11
C THR A 237 -7.51 10.42 5.16
N ARG A 238 -7.60 9.56 6.18
CA ARG A 238 -8.77 8.70 6.37
C ARG A 238 -9.88 9.49 7.04
N SER A 239 -11.06 9.49 6.42
CA SER A 239 -12.18 10.37 6.79
C SER A 239 -12.76 10.10 8.18
N THR A 240 -12.56 8.90 8.71
CA THR A 240 -13.20 8.44 9.93
C THR A 240 -12.38 8.72 11.19
N ASP A 241 -11.06 8.56 11.14
CA ASP A 241 -10.16 8.73 12.29
C ASP A 241 -9.10 9.81 12.10
N GLY A 242 -9.06 10.47 10.94
CA GLY A 242 -8.12 11.55 10.66
C GLY A 242 -6.67 11.08 10.53
N THR A 243 -6.40 9.78 10.42
CA THR A 243 -5.03 9.30 10.20
C THR A 243 -4.50 9.78 8.86
N THR A 244 -3.33 10.41 8.88
CA THR A 244 -2.75 11.05 7.70
C THR A 244 -1.39 10.48 7.36
N ARG A 245 -1.14 10.24 6.07
CA ARG A 245 0.18 9.89 5.53
C ARG A 245 0.50 10.74 4.30
N HIS A 246 1.79 10.96 4.06
CA HIS A 246 2.28 11.74 2.92
C HIS A 246 3.07 10.86 1.97
N TYR A 247 2.80 10.98 0.67
CA TYR A 247 3.45 10.21 -0.38
C TYR A 247 3.97 11.11 -1.48
N ASN A 248 5.17 10.82 -1.99
CA ASN A 248 5.70 11.50 -3.16
C ASN A 248 5.35 10.69 -4.41
N LEU A 249 4.64 11.31 -5.33
CA LEU A 249 4.19 10.71 -6.59
C LEU A 249 4.78 11.47 -7.78
N GLY A 250 5.08 10.74 -8.85
CA GLY A 250 5.47 11.33 -10.13
C GLY A 250 4.28 11.85 -10.93
N GLN A 251 4.50 12.09 -12.23
CA GLN A 251 3.43 12.52 -13.12
C GLN A 251 2.51 11.35 -13.49
N LEU A 252 1.49 11.15 -12.67
CA LEU A 252 0.49 10.10 -12.81
C LEU A 252 -0.88 10.71 -13.13
N SER A 253 -1.75 9.91 -13.77
CA SER A 253 -3.18 10.24 -13.82
C SER A 253 -3.83 10.03 -12.45
N ILE A 254 -4.97 10.68 -12.20
CA ILE A 254 -5.71 10.52 -10.94
C ILE A 254 -6.02 9.03 -10.67
N GLN A 255 -6.42 8.26 -11.70
CA GLN A 255 -6.63 6.80 -11.58
C GLN A 255 -5.40 6.03 -11.10
N ARG A 256 -4.21 6.39 -11.59
CA ARG A 256 -2.97 5.68 -11.25
C ARG A 256 -2.42 6.12 -9.91
N ALA A 257 -2.56 7.41 -9.58
CA ALA A 257 -2.28 7.93 -8.26
C ALA A 257 -3.17 7.24 -7.21
N ALA A 258 -4.46 7.06 -7.50
CA ALA A 258 -5.38 6.32 -6.65
C ALA A 258 -4.92 4.89 -6.36
N LEU A 259 -4.49 4.15 -7.37
CA LEU A 259 -3.97 2.79 -7.18
C LEU A 259 -2.70 2.76 -6.33
N ALA A 260 -1.73 3.64 -6.63
CA ALA A 260 -0.50 3.74 -5.84
C ALA A 260 -0.79 4.08 -4.37
N ILE A 261 -1.79 4.94 -4.13
CA ILE A 261 -2.24 5.28 -2.78
C ILE A 261 -2.91 4.10 -2.08
N ILE A 262 -3.72 3.31 -2.80
CA ILE A 262 -4.34 2.10 -2.23
C ILE A 262 -3.26 1.09 -1.85
N GLU A 263 -2.26 0.88 -2.71
CA GLU A 263 -1.12 0.00 -2.40
C GLU A 263 -0.38 0.48 -1.14
N ASN A 264 -0.08 1.78 -1.05
CA ASN A 264 0.57 2.37 0.12
C ASN A 264 -0.34 2.38 1.36
N TYR A 265 -1.67 2.48 1.17
CA TYR A 265 -2.63 2.37 2.25
C TYR A 265 -2.53 1.01 2.92
N TYR A 266 -2.48 -0.05 2.10
CA TYR A 266 -2.37 -1.39 2.61
C TYR A 266 -1.03 -1.65 3.33
N SER A 267 0.05 -0.96 2.95
CA SER A 267 1.39 -1.10 3.54
C SER A 267 1.71 -0.20 4.73
N ASP A 268 1.04 0.96 4.89
CA ASP A 268 1.50 1.98 5.86
C ASP A 268 0.43 2.47 6.84
N PHE A 269 -0.85 2.25 6.52
CA PHE A 269 -1.94 2.68 7.40
C PHE A 269 -2.25 1.63 8.46
N PRO A 270 -2.50 2.07 9.71
CA PRO A 270 -2.98 1.17 10.75
C PRO A 270 -4.40 0.71 10.42
N ILE A 271 -4.78 -0.47 10.92
CA ILE A 271 -6.14 -0.98 10.78
C ILE A 271 -7.20 0.04 11.19
N HIS A 272 -8.23 0.14 10.35
CA HIS A 272 -9.40 0.94 10.66
C HIS A 272 -10.21 0.26 11.76
N ASN A 273 -10.35 0.91 12.92
CA ASN A 273 -11.15 0.42 14.03
C ASN A 273 -12.42 1.28 14.21
N PRO A 274 -13.56 0.91 13.60
CA PRO A 274 -14.80 1.69 13.70
C PRO A 274 -15.36 1.71 15.14
N ALA A 275 -15.05 0.70 15.94
CA ALA A 275 -15.56 0.59 17.31
C ALA A 275 -14.95 1.65 18.24
N LEU A 276 -13.75 2.16 17.96
CA LEU A 276 -13.19 3.29 18.73
C LEU A 276 -13.97 4.59 18.47
N LEU A 277 -14.46 4.79 17.24
CA LEU A 277 -15.21 5.98 16.84
C LEU A 277 -16.66 5.95 17.35
N SER A 278 -17.29 4.78 17.40
CA SER A 278 -18.60 4.65 18.04
C SER A 278 -18.52 4.86 19.55
N ALA A 279 -17.36 4.58 20.17
CA ALA A 279 -17.14 4.80 21.61
C ALA A 279 -17.25 6.29 21.97
N SER A 280 -16.62 7.17 21.20
CA SER A 280 -16.66 8.61 21.45
C SER A 280 -18.07 9.17 21.22
N LYS A 281 -18.75 8.73 20.15
CA LYS A 281 -20.16 9.10 19.89
C LYS A 281 -21.10 8.63 21.00
N SER A 282 -20.92 7.40 21.50
CA SER A 282 -21.72 6.86 22.61
C SER A 282 -21.48 7.61 23.92
N ARG A 283 -20.23 8.01 24.21
CA ARG A 283 -19.91 8.86 25.38
C ARG A 283 -20.60 10.22 25.29
N ALA A 284 -20.51 10.88 24.13
CA ALA A 284 -21.21 12.14 23.88
C ALA A 284 -22.74 12.00 24.00
N ALA A 285 -23.31 10.92 23.46
CA ALA A 285 -24.75 10.66 23.55
C ALA A 285 -25.22 10.38 24.99
N LYS A 286 -24.44 9.63 25.80
CA LYS A 286 -24.74 9.40 27.22
C LYS A 286 -24.76 10.68 28.04
N HIS A 287 -23.81 11.59 27.76
CA HIS A 287 -23.76 12.89 28.42
C HIS A 287 -25.01 13.73 28.09
N LEU A 288 -25.51 13.66 26.84
CA LEU A 288 -26.76 14.32 26.45
C LEU A 288 -28.02 13.65 27.04
N ALA A 289 -28.00 12.32 27.21
CA ALA A 289 -29.13 11.51 27.70
C ALA A 289 -29.26 11.47 29.24
N GLY A 290 -28.26 11.91 30.01
CA GLY A 290 -28.32 12.01 31.48
C GLY A 290 -29.33 13.04 32.02
N LEU A 291 -30.05 13.72 31.13
CA LEU A 291 -31.07 14.71 31.43
C LEU A 291 -32.42 14.06 31.77
N LYS A 292 -32.61 13.60 33.02
CA LYS A 292 -33.96 13.44 33.59
C LYS A 292 -34.31 14.69 34.38
N VAL A 293 -35.09 15.58 33.77
CA VAL A 293 -35.71 16.71 34.45
C VAL A 293 -36.91 16.17 35.22
N TYR A 294 -36.83 16.12 36.54
CA TYR A 294 -38.00 15.92 37.38
C TYR A 294 -38.71 17.27 37.49
N ASN A 295 -39.95 17.35 37.03
CA ASN A 295 -40.78 18.53 37.24
C ASN A 295 -41.22 18.53 38.71
N VAL A 296 -40.61 19.39 39.53
CA VAL A 296 -40.97 19.57 40.93
C VAL A 296 -41.96 20.72 41.03
N ASP A 297 -43.15 20.55 40.46
CA ASP A 297 -44.28 21.44 40.71
C ASP A 297 -45.50 20.57 41.05
N GLY A 298 -45.88 20.59 42.33
CA GLY A 298 -47.14 20.01 42.79
C GLY A 298 -48.34 20.80 42.23
N PRO A 299 -49.53 20.19 42.14
CA PRO A 299 -50.68 20.82 41.54
C PRO A 299 -51.23 21.89 42.51
N GLY A 300 -50.79 23.14 42.35
CA GLY A 300 -51.24 24.28 43.14
C GLY A 300 -51.64 25.45 42.23
N ASN A 301 -52.94 25.71 42.17
CA ASN A 301 -53.63 26.81 41.47
C ASN A 301 -52.80 28.10 41.34
N ASN A 302 -52.65 28.60 40.10
CA ASN A 302 -52.80 30.02 39.72
C ASN A 302 -52.48 30.21 38.21
N ALA A 303 -53.53 30.22 37.37
CA ALA A 303 -53.43 30.19 35.90
C ALA A 303 -53.10 31.53 35.22
N ALA A 304 -52.82 32.61 35.96
CA ALA A 304 -52.57 33.95 35.39
C ALA A 304 -51.12 34.45 35.54
N ALA A 305 -50.28 33.79 36.36
CA ALA A 305 -48.86 34.14 36.53
C ALA A 305 -47.90 33.27 35.68
N SER A 306 -48.42 32.27 34.97
CA SER A 306 -47.65 31.24 34.27
C SER A 306 -47.14 31.63 32.88
N ALA A 307 -47.71 32.64 32.23
CA ALA A 307 -47.30 33.05 30.87
C ALA A 307 -45.92 33.75 30.84
N GLY A 308 -45.62 34.61 31.82
CA GLY A 308 -44.31 35.27 31.94
C GLY A 308 -43.22 34.35 32.49
N LEU A 309 -43.59 33.40 33.36
CA LEU A 309 -42.67 32.44 33.95
C LEU A 309 -42.26 31.35 32.95
N ALA A 310 -43.16 30.89 32.08
CA ALA A 310 -42.83 29.91 31.04
C ALA A 310 -41.79 30.43 30.03
N GLN A 311 -41.84 31.71 29.65
CA GLN A 311 -40.86 32.31 28.74
C GLN A 311 -39.53 32.62 29.43
N SER A 312 -39.56 32.98 30.71
CA SER A 312 -38.36 33.12 31.57
C SER A 312 -37.68 31.77 31.84
N GLN A 313 -38.46 30.73 32.13
CA GLN A 313 -37.98 29.35 32.30
C GLN A 313 -37.42 28.80 30.98
N SER A 314 -38.03 29.11 29.83
CA SER A 314 -37.52 28.73 28.51
C SER A 314 -36.17 29.42 28.19
N ARG A 315 -36.04 30.73 28.48
CA ARG A 315 -34.76 31.45 28.36
C ARG A 315 -33.70 30.98 29.36
N ALA A 316 -34.08 30.68 30.60
CA ALA A 316 -33.21 30.13 31.62
C ALA A 316 -32.75 28.71 31.27
N MET A 317 -33.62 27.88 30.68
CA MET A 317 -33.25 26.56 30.14
C MET A 317 -32.30 26.69 28.95
N ILE A 318 -32.53 27.64 28.03
CA ILE A 318 -31.63 27.88 26.88
C ILE A 318 -30.27 28.41 27.36
N ALA A 319 -30.23 29.30 28.34
CA ALA A 319 -28.99 29.82 28.93
C ALA A 319 -28.25 28.77 29.77
N ALA A 320 -28.98 27.92 30.51
CA ALA A 320 -28.41 26.80 31.26
C ALA A 320 -27.89 25.70 30.31
N ALA A 321 -28.60 25.40 29.23
CA ALA A 321 -28.16 24.50 28.18
C ALA A 321 -26.91 25.03 27.45
N ALA A 322 -26.84 26.35 27.20
CA ALA A 322 -25.65 26.98 26.63
C ALA A 322 -24.43 26.88 27.56
N ARG A 323 -24.57 27.25 28.85
CA ARG A 323 -23.48 27.14 29.83
C ARG A 323 -23.05 25.68 30.10
N ARG A 324 -23.99 24.73 30.04
CA ARG A 324 -23.68 23.30 30.18
C ARG A 324 -23.10 22.67 28.91
N ARG A 325 -23.37 23.21 27.72
CA ARG A 325 -22.71 22.81 26.47
C ARG A 325 -21.21 23.11 26.52
N ASP A 326 -20.83 24.24 27.10
CA ASP A 326 -19.42 24.59 27.33
C ASP A 326 -18.77 23.70 28.41
N THR A 327 -19.53 23.32 29.45
CA THR A 327 -19.07 22.38 30.49
C THR A 327 -18.94 20.94 29.96
N SER A 328 -19.86 20.51 29.10
CA SER A 328 -19.88 19.19 28.45
C SER A 328 -18.65 18.93 27.59
N HIS A 329 -18.16 19.96 26.89
CA HIS A 329 -16.92 19.85 26.11
C HIS A 329 -15.71 19.59 27.01
N ASN A 330 -15.69 20.16 28.22
CA ASN A 330 -14.65 19.94 29.20
C ASN A 330 -14.72 18.50 29.79
N GLU A 331 -15.92 17.99 30.04
CA GLU A 331 -16.12 16.61 30.51
C GLU A 331 -15.66 15.55 29.49
N LEU A 332 -15.96 15.75 28.20
CA LEU A 332 -15.49 14.85 27.14
C LEU A 332 -13.95 14.78 27.07
N TYR A 333 -13.28 15.93 27.24
CA TYR A 333 -11.82 15.99 27.33
C TYR A 333 -11.29 15.18 28.51
N TYR A 334 -11.87 15.33 29.71
CA TYR A 334 -11.45 14.56 30.88
C TYR A 334 -11.70 13.06 30.71
N GLU A 335 -12.81 12.64 30.10
CA GLU A 335 -13.08 11.24 29.80
C GLU A 335 -12.06 10.64 28.81
N GLU A 336 -11.63 11.42 27.81
CA GLU A 336 -10.59 11.02 26.87
C GLU A 336 -9.24 10.86 27.58
N VAL A 337 -8.86 11.82 28.43
CA VAL A 337 -7.65 11.75 29.26
C VAL A 337 -7.70 10.54 30.20
N GLU A 338 -8.83 10.27 30.85
CA GLU A 338 -9.01 9.09 31.70
C GLU A 338 -8.93 7.78 30.90
N HIS A 339 -9.48 7.77 29.68
CA HIS A 339 -9.35 6.65 28.78
C HIS A 339 -7.89 6.41 28.39
N GLU A 340 -7.13 7.45 28.03
CA GLU A 340 -5.70 7.33 27.76
C GLU A 340 -4.91 6.84 28.99
N LYS A 341 -5.22 7.35 30.18
CA LYS A 341 -4.63 6.86 31.43
C LYS A 341 -4.91 5.37 31.63
N ARG A 342 -6.13 4.91 31.36
CA ARG A 342 -6.50 3.48 31.41
C ARG A 342 -5.70 2.67 30.40
N VAL A 343 -5.61 3.11 29.14
CA VAL A 343 -4.81 2.44 28.10
C VAL A 343 -3.35 2.34 28.52
N ARG A 344 -2.75 3.45 28.98
CA ARG A 344 -1.34 3.50 29.44
C ARG A 344 -1.09 2.57 30.62
N LYS A 345 -2.01 2.52 31.60
CA LYS A 345 -1.95 1.59 32.74
C LYS A 345 -2.06 0.13 32.31
N ARG A 346 -2.94 -0.19 31.35
CA ARG A 346 -3.06 -1.56 30.82
C ARG A 346 -1.84 -1.95 29.99
N LYS A 347 -1.31 -1.04 29.17
CA LYS A 347 -0.07 -1.21 28.41
C LYS A 347 1.10 -1.56 29.32
N ALA A 348 1.32 -0.78 30.38
CA ALA A 348 2.41 -1.03 31.33
C ALA A 348 2.29 -2.43 31.99
N ARG A 349 1.07 -2.81 32.41
CA ARG A 349 0.82 -4.15 32.98
C ARG A 349 1.05 -5.29 31.98
N LEU A 350 0.70 -5.07 30.72
CA LEU A 350 0.93 -6.03 29.66
C LEU A 350 2.43 -6.21 29.40
N VAL A 351 3.19 -5.11 29.31
CA VAL A 351 4.64 -5.16 29.12
C VAL A 351 5.32 -6.00 30.20
N VAL A 352 5.01 -5.72 31.48
CA VAL A 352 5.57 -6.46 32.61
C VAL A 352 5.20 -7.95 32.56
N ALA A 353 3.92 -8.28 32.34
CA ALA A 353 3.47 -9.67 32.29
C ALA A 353 4.14 -10.47 31.15
N VAL A 354 4.38 -9.84 30.00
CA VAL A 354 5.08 -10.50 28.89
C VAL A 354 6.57 -10.63 29.17
N GLU A 355 7.21 -9.62 29.75
CA GLU A 355 8.62 -9.71 30.15
C GLU A 355 8.84 -10.86 31.16
N GLU A 356 7.99 -10.96 32.18
CA GLU A 356 8.01 -12.07 33.16
C GLU A 356 7.83 -13.43 32.46
N ALA A 357 6.86 -13.54 31.55
CA ALA A 357 6.60 -14.76 30.81
C ALA A 357 7.78 -15.20 29.93
N PHE A 358 8.46 -14.27 29.25
CA PHE A 358 9.66 -14.59 28.47
C PHE A 358 10.87 -14.90 29.36
N THR A 359 10.97 -14.32 30.55
CA THR A 359 11.99 -14.75 31.52
C THR A 359 11.76 -16.18 32.00
N HIS A 360 10.49 -16.60 32.10
CA HIS A 360 10.13 -17.99 32.40
C HIS A 360 10.52 -18.94 31.26
N ILE A 361 10.27 -18.56 29.99
CA ILE A 361 10.74 -19.30 28.80
C ILE A 361 12.26 -19.51 28.87
N LYS A 362 13.00 -18.42 29.12
CA LYS A 362 14.47 -18.47 29.13
C LYS A 362 15.00 -19.39 30.23
N ARG A 363 14.41 -19.33 31.44
CA ARG A 363 14.76 -20.24 32.53
C ARG A 363 14.46 -21.70 32.21
N MET A 364 13.29 -21.97 31.60
CA MET A 364 12.95 -23.32 31.14
C MET A 364 13.93 -23.83 30.08
N GLN A 365 14.32 -22.99 29.12
CA GLN A 365 15.33 -23.34 28.12
C GLN A 365 16.70 -23.60 28.75
N ASP A 366 17.12 -22.76 29.71
CA ASP A 366 18.39 -22.93 30.44
C ASP A 366 18.41 -24.22 31.29
N ASP A 367 17.25 -24.66 31.82
CA ASP A 367 17.11 -25.88 32.61
C ASP A 367 16.99 -27.14 31.74
N GLU A 368 16.33 -27.04 30.58
CA GLU A 368 16.28 -28.11 29.58
C GLU A 368 17.65 -28.32 28.90
N GLN A 369 18.44 -27.25 28.69
CA GLN A 369 19.82 -27.34 28.19
C GLN A 369 20.76 -28.09 29.14
N LYS A 370 20.43 -28.16 30.44
CA LYS A 370 21.19 -28.92 31.45
C LYS A 370 20.77 -30.40 31.52
N LYS A 371 19.64 -30.79 30.92
CA LYS A 371 19.16 -32.18 30.86
C LYS A 371 19.67 -32.90 29.61
N ALA A 372 19.70 -34.24 29.65
CA ALA A 372 20.15 -35.08 28.53
C ALA A 372 19.27 -34.88 27.26
N PRO A 373 19.81 -35.09 26.05
CA PRO A 373 19.26 -34.57 24.77
C PRO A 373 18.05 -35.36 24.21
N GLY A 374 17.07 -35.69 25.06
CA GLY A 374 15.94 -36.55 24.70
C GLY A 374 14.57 -35.87 24.61
N ASP A 375 14.38 -34.68 25.18
CA ASP A 375 13.04 -34.09 25.33
C ASP A 375 13.06 -32.57 25.05
N VAL A 376 13.34 -32.21 23.81
CA VAL A 376 13.26 -30.80 23.37
C VAL A 376 11.79 -30.44 23.23
N MET A 377 11.25 -29.66 24.17
CA MET A 377 9.88 -29.15 24.14
C MET A 377 9.58 -28.43 22.81
N ASP A 378 8.46 -28.76 22.17
CA ASP A 378 8.01 -28.07 20.95
C ASP A 378 7.75 -26.57 21.28
N PRO A 379 8.29 -25.62 20.50
CA PRO A 379 7.99 -24.19 20.68
C PRO A 379 6.50 -23.85 20.77
N ARG A 380 5.62 -24.67 20.17
CA ARG A 380 4.17 -24.53 20.31
C ARG A 380 3.66 -24.89 21.70
N GLU A 381 4.21 -25.94 22.30
CA GLU A 381 3.87 -26.38 23.66
C GLU A 381 4.38 -25.36 24.69
N ALA A 382 5.59 -24.84 24.52
CA ALA A 382 6.13 -23.77 25.34
C ALA A 382 5.25 -22.49 25.27
N ALA A 383 4.76 -22.14 24.07
CA ALA A 383 3.83 -21.03 23.89
C ALA A 383 2.50 -21.26 24.60
N GLN A 384 1.94 -22.48 24.53
CA GLN A 384 0.69 -22.84 25.20
C GLN A 384 0.81 -22.82 26.73
N ALA A 385 1.92 -23.32 27.28
CA ALA A 385 2.17 -23.37 28.72
C ALA A 385 2.25 -21.96 29.35
N ILE A 386 2.77 -20.99 28.60
CA ILE A 386 3.11 -19.67 29.13
C ILE A 386 2.05 -18.61 28.81
N PHE A 387 1.26 -18.83 27.75
CA PHE A 387 0.15 -17.95 27.39
C PHE A 387 -0.79 -17.58 28.55
N PRO A 388 -1.21 -18.50 29.46
CA PRO A 388 -2.08 -18.17 30.59
C PRO A 388 -1.54 -17.07 31.52
N SER A 389 -0.22 -16.98 31.69
CA SER A 389 0.45 -15.99 32.55
C SER A 389 0.27 -14.54 32.05
N MET A 390 0.21 -14.34 30.73
CA MET A 390 0.06 -13.03 30.10
C MET A 390 -1.36 -12.79 29.55
N ALA A 391 -2.16 -13.84 29.35
CA ALA A 391 -3.46 -13.81 28.69
C ALA A 391 -4.41 -12.74 29.25
N ARG A 392 -4.54 -12.67 30.58
CA ARG A 392 -5.44 -11.70 31.23
C ARG A 392 -5.01 -10.25 31.02
N ALA A 393 -3.70 -9.99 31.03
CA ALA A 393 -3.17 -8.65 30.79
C ALA A 393 -3.41 -8.24 29.33
N LEU A 394 -3.17 -9.17 28.39
CA LEU A 394 -3.37 -8.97 26.96
C LEU A 394 -4.84 -8.74 26.61
N GLN A 395 -5.75 -9.61 27.09
CA GLN A 395 -7.19 -9.43 26.90
C GLN A 395 -7.65 -8.06 27.39
N LYS A 396 -7.29 -7.67 28.63
CA LYS A 396 -7.71 -6.37 29.19
C LYS A 396 -7.19 -5.20 28.36
N TYR A 397 -5.99 -5.30 27.80
CA TYR A 397 -5.47 -4.30 26.88
C TYR A 397 -6.29 -4.25 25.59
N LEU A 398 -6.44 -5.39 24.90
CA LEU A 398 -7.20 -5.52 23.66
C LEU A 398 -8.68 -5.11 23.81
N ARG A 399 -9.30 -5.34 24.98
CA ARG A 399 -10.66 -4.88 25.27
C ARG A 399 -10.73 -3.36 25.38
N THR A 400 -9.75 -2.77 26.07
CA THR A 400 -9.70 -1.31 26.28
C THR A 400 -9.42 -0.59 24.96
N THR A 401 -8.57 -1.15 24.09
CA THR A 401 -8.27 -0.62 22.75
C THR A 401 -9.27 -1.07 21.67
N LYS A 402 -10.27 -1.90 22.04
CA LYS A 402 -11.26 -2.50 21.15
C LYS A 402 -10.67 -3.27 19.95
N GLN A 403 -9.55 -3.95 20.14
CA GLN A 403 -8.84 -4.77 19.14
C GLN A 403 -9.15 -6.28 19.22
N GLN A 404 -10.13 -6.68 20.04
CA GLN A 404 -10.44 -8.10 20.30
C GLN A 404 -10.78 -8.89 19.02
N HIS A 405 -11.47 -8.26 18.07
CA HIS A 405 -11.87 -8.87 16.81
C HIS A 405 -10.69 -9.12 15.86
N CYS A 406 -9.55 -8.44 16.05
CA CYS A 406 -8.39 -8.57 15.18
C CYS A 406 -7.48 -9.76 15.56
N HIS A 407 -7.62 -10.29 16.77
CA HIS A 407 -6.68 -11.26 17.33
C HIS A 407 -7.41 -12.45 17.97
N SER A 408 -7.39 -13.60 17.29
CA SER A 408 -7.82 -14.87 17.87
C SER A 408 -6.76 -15.43 18.81
N MET A 409 -7.18 -16.26 19.77
CA MET A 409 -6.25 -16.99 20.66
C MET A 409 -5.23 -17.80 19.87
N GLU A 410 -5.68 -18.48 18.82
CA GLU A 410 -4.83 -19.29 17.94
C GLU A 410 -3.76 -18.45 17.23
N SER A 411 -4.14 -17.28 16.70
CA SER A 411 -3.20 -16.37 16.04
C SER A 411 -2.16 -15.84 17.03
N ILE A 412 -2.56 -15.55 18.27
CA ILE A 412 -1.64 -15.09 19.32
C ILE A 412 -0.67 -16.21 19.72
N GLN A 413 -1.16 -17.43 19.92
CA GLN A 413 -0.31 -18.59 20.25
C GLN A 413 0.65 -18.94 19.12
N GLN A 414 0.20 -18.87 17.85
CA GLN A 414 1.06 -19.06 16.69
C GLN A 414 2.16 -18.00 16.60
N HIS A 415 1.81 -16.72 16.85
CA HIS A 415 2.80 -15.65 16.88
C HIS A 415 3.79 -15.81 18.04
N LEU A 416 3.31 -16.21 19.23
CA LEU A 416 4.16 -16.49 20.38
C LEU A 416 5.13 -17.66 20.10
N ALA A 417 4.64 -18.75 19.52
CA ALA A 417 5.48 -19.87 19.10
C ALA A 417 6.55 -19.40 18.09
N PHE A 418 6.16 -18.59 17.10
CA PHE A 418 7.11 -17.99 16.14
C PHE A 418 8.16 -17.09 16.83
N CYS A 419 7.77 -16.31 17.84
CA CYS A 419 8.70 -15.52 18.64
C CYS A 419 9.71 -16.39 19.40
N ILE A 420 9.25 -17.49 19.98
CA ILE A 420 10.10 -18.45 20.71
C ILE A 420 11.06 -19.15 19.75
N THR A 421 10.57 -19.65 18.62
CA THR A 421 11.41 -20.34 17.61
C THR A 421 12.54 -19.46 17.09
N ASN A 422 12.31 -18.15 16.95
CA ASN A 422 13.29 -17.21 16.41
C ASN A 422 14.06 -16.42 17.50
N ASN A 423 13.95 -16.81 18.78
CA ASN A 423 14.60 -16.12 19.91
C ASN A 423 14.34 -14.60 19.93
N MET A 424 13.11 -14.19 19.61
CA MET A 424 12.72 -12.78 19.59
C MET A 424 12.50 -12.23 20.98
N THR A 425 12.69 -10.91 21.13
CA THR A 425 12.50 -10.23 22.43
C THR A 425 11.02 -10.10 22.80
N PRO A 426 10.69 -9.93 24.10
CA PRO A 426 9.33 -9.64 24.57
C PRO A 426 8.71 -8.43 23.86
N LYS A 427 9.55 -7.42 23.56
CA LYS A 427 9.15 -6.20 22.85
C LYS A 427 8.73 -6.47 21.40
N ALA A 428 9.41 -7.39 20.71
CA ALA A 428 9.07 -7.78 19.34
C ALA A 428 7.71 -8.50 19.27
N PHE A 429 7.40 -9.37 20.24
CA PHE A 429 6.06 -9.97 20.36
C PHE A 429 4.98 -8.90 20.60
N LEU A 430 5.27 -7.95 21.50
CA LEU A 430 4.33 -6.88 21.84
C LEU A 430 4.09 -5.88 20.70
N GLU A 431 5.02 -5.73 19.76
CA GLU A 431 4.91 -4.79 18.64
C GLU A 431 3.63 -5.02 17.82
N SER A 432 3.27 -6.28 17.59
CA SER A 432 2.07 -6.73 16.86
C SER A 432 0.74 -6.27 17.49
N TYR A 433 0.73 -5.97 18.79
CA TYR A 433 -0.47 -5.59 19.54
C TYR A 433 -0.46 -4.11 19.96
N LEU A 434 0.71 -3.57 20.32
CA LEU A 434 0.86 -2.21 20.83
C LEU A 434 0.87 -1.16 19.72
N THR A 435 1.31 -1.56 18.53
CA THR A 435 1.38 -0.73 17.34
C THR A 435 0.55 -1.44 16.29
N PRO A 436 -0.66 -0.93 15.96
CA PRO A 436 -1.47 -1.54 14.91
C PRO A 436 -0.66 -1.46 13.61
N GLY A 437 -0.15 -2.61 13.17
CA GLY A 437 0.67 -2.71 11.98
C GLY A 437 -0.15 -2.48 10.71
N PRO A 438 0.49 -2.58 9.54
CA PRO A 438 -0.20 -2.42 8.28
C PRO A 438 -1.38 -3.37 8.13
N THR A 439 -2.44 -2.87 7.49
CA THR A 439 -3.67 -3.64 7.27
C THR A 439 -3.46 -5.04 6.67
N LEU A 440 -2.39 -5.25 5.89
CA LEU A 440 -2.01 -6.55 5.32
C LEU A 440 -1.61 -7.62 6.34
N GLN A 441 -1.22 -7.25 7.57
CA GLN A 441 -0.79 -8.20 8.60
C GLN A 441 -1.94 -9.02 9.19
N TYR A 442 -3.18 -8.60 8.96
CA TYR A 442 -4.36 -9.20 9.57
C TYR A 442 -5.12 -10.07 8.57
N ASN A 443 -5.85 -11.06 9.09
CA ASN A 443 -6.34 -12.21 8.35
C ASN A 443 -7.17 -11.85 7.09
N GLN A 444 -7.16 -12.76 6.10
CA GLN A 444 -7.60 -12.51 4.73
C GLN A 444 -9.05 -12.02 4.59
N ASN A 445 -9.91 -12.40 5.54
CA ASN A 445 -11.32 -12.06 5.56
C ASN A 445 -11.58 -10.60 5.98
N HIS A 446 -10.62 -9.92 6.63
CA HIS A 446 -10.80 -8.56 7.14
C HIS A 446 -10.42 -7.46 6.14
N TRP A 447 -9.51 -7.73 5.20
CA TRP A 447 -9.09 -6.74 4.19
C TRP A 447 -9.85 -6.85 2.87
N MET A 448 -10.84 -7.74 2.75
CA MET A 448 -11.75 -7.89 1.60
C MET A 448 -12.65 -6.65 1.32
N ALA A 449 -12.18 -5.45 1.63
CA ALA A 449 -12.48 -4.22 0.91
C ALA A 449 -11.97 -4.31 -0.55
N ARG A 450 -12.49 -5.27 -1.32
CA ARG A 450 -12.08 -5.56 -2.69
C ARG A 450 -12.49 -4.45 -3.66
N ARG A 451 -13.37 -3.55 -3.24
CA ARG A 451 -13.98 -2.53 -4.09
C ARG A 451 -13.75 -1.14 -3.53
N TRP A 452 -12.79 -0.45 -4.12
CA TRP A 452 -12.59 0.99 -3.96
C TRP A 452 -13.28 1.73 -5.08
N THR A 453 -14.04 2.78 -4.74
CA THR A 453 -14.66 3.67 -5.71
C THR A 453 -13.92 5.00 -5.73
N LEU A 454 -13.39 5.37 -6.89
CA LEU A 454 -12.66 6.62 -7.09
C LEU A 454 -13.63 7.71 -7.50
N ILE A 455 -13.73 8.75 -6.68
CA ILE A 455 -14.59 9.92 -6.87
C ILE A 455 -13.67 11.13 -7.03
N SER A 456 -13.78 11.83 -8.15
CA SER A 456 -13.03 13.07 -8.38
C SER A 456 -13.90 14.02 -9.19
N GLU A 457 -13.80 15.32 -8.88
CA GLU A 457 -14.43 16.38 -9.68
C GLU A 457 -13.73 16.54 -11.04
N ALA A 458 -12.41 16.34 -11.07
CA ALA A 458 -11.64 16.35 -12.30
C ALA A 458 -11.77 15.03 -13.05
N SER A 459 -11.57 15.06 -14.37
CA SER A 459 -11.60 13.83 -15.16
C SER A 459 -10.55 12.86 -14.66
N VAL A 460 -10.96 11.63 -14.34
CA VAL A 460 -10.09 10.66 -13.65
C VAL A 460 -8.88 10.24 -14.51
N THR A 461 -8.99 10.43 -15.82
CA THR A 461 -7.93 10.19 -16.80
C THR A 461 -6.94 11.36 -16.93
N SER A 462 -7.27 12.55 -16.40
CA SER A 462 -6.35 13.68 -16.40
C SER A 462 -5.15 13.43 -15.49
N GLY A 463 -4.04 14.09 -15.83
CA GLY A 463 -2.85 14.13 -14.98
C GLY A 463 -3.13 14.83 -13.66
N LEU A 464 -2.44 14.41 -12.60
CA LEU A 464 -2.49 15.05 -11.30
C LEU A 464 -2.05 16.53 -11.45
N LYS A 465 -2.85 17.45 -10.93
CA LYS A 465 -2.55 18.89 -10.90
C LYS A 465 -2.27 19.34 -9.48
N ASP A 466 -1.72 20.54 -9.33
CA ASP A 466 -1.60 21.17 -8.03
C ASP A 466 -2.99 21.42 -7.43
N GLY A 467 -3.15 21.15 -6.13
CA GLY A 467 -4.42 21.32 -5.42
C GLY A 467 -5.53 20.33 -5.80
N THR A 468 -5.25 19.27 -6.56
CA THR A 468 -6.27 18.28 -6.92
C THR A 468 -6.73 17.55 -5.66
N ILE A 469 -8.04 17.40 -5.49
CA ILE A 469 -8.65 16.63 -4.43
C ILE A 469 -9.47 15.50 -5.05
N PHE A 470 -9.29 14.29 -4.54
CA PHE A 470 -10.12 13.14 -4.92
C PHE A 470 -10.32 12.22 -3.73
N LEU A 471 -11.39 11.44 -3.78
CA LEU A 471 -11.80 10.54 -2.72
C LEU A 471 -11.73 9.09 -3.21
N LEU A 472 -11.22 8.22 -2.35
CA LEU A 472 -11.26 6.77 -2.51
C LEU A 472 -12.24 6.24 -1.49
N LYS A 473 -13.44 5.90 -1.92
CA LYS A 473 -14.51 5.43 -1.03
C LYS A 473 -14.51 3.91 -0.95
N CYS A 474 -14.36 3.41 0.27
CA CYS A 474 -14.61 2.04 0.70
C CYS A 474 -16.01 1.98 1.34
N VAL A 475 -16.50 0.77 1.66
CA VAL A 475 -17.82 0.56 2.28
C VAL A 475 -17.95 1.34 3.60
N ASP A 476 -16.93 1.27 4.46
CA ASP A 476 -16.99 1.81 5.83
C ASP A 476 -16.42 3.22 5.98
N PHE A 477 -15.50 3.62 5.11
CA PHE A 477 -14.79 4.91 5.19
C PHE A 477 -14.29 5.37 3.83
N SER A 478 -13.79 6.61 3.77
CA SER A 478 -13.16 7.16 2.57
C SER A 478 -11.75 7.66 2.87
N LEU A 479 -10.86 7.57 1.89
CA LEU A 479 -9.57 8.25 1.91
C LEU A 479 -9.71 9.53 1.10
N VAL A 480 -9.53 10.67 1.76
CA VAL A 480 -9.48 11.98 1.12
C VAL A 480 -8.04 12.26 0.78
N VAL A 481 -7.80 12.45 -0.52
CA VAL A 481 -6.47 12.65 -1.09
C VAL A 481 -6.35 14.09 -1.57
N ARG A 482 -5.29 14.78 -1.15
CA ARG A 482 -4.96 16.15 -1.59
C ARG A 482 -3.55 16.18 -2.18
N SER A 483 -3.41 16.60 -3.43
CA SER A 483 -2.11 16.81 -4.05
C SER A 483 -1.60 18.24 -3.89
N LYS A 484 -0.28 18.36 -3.70
CA LYS A 484 0.47 19.60 -3.80
C LYS A 484 1.69 19.37 -4.70
N LYS A 485 2.01 20.32 -5.57
CA LYS A 485 3.22 20.28 -6.38
C LYS A 485 4.45 20.51 -5.50
N ILE A 486 5.50 19.71 -5.68
CA ILE A 486 6.78 19.92 -5.00
C ILE A 486 7.41 21.20 -5.58
N PRO A 487 7.82 22.17 -4.74
CA PRO A 487 8.41 23.41 -5.22
C PRO A 487 9.78 23.15 -5.86
N TYR A 488 10.22 24.06 -6.73
CA TYR A 488 11.60 24.06 -7.21
C TYR A 488 12.53 24.44 -6.05
N ILE A 489 13.43 23.54 -5.68
CA ILE A 489 14.39 23.76 -4.59
C ILE A 489 15.70 24.25 -5.21
N GLN A 490 16.05 25.50 -4.93
CA GLN A 490 17.35 26.06 -5.27
C GLN A 490 18.25 25.98 -4.02
N MET A 491 19.34 25.23 -4.12
CA MET A 491 20.35 25.15 -3.06
C MET A 491 21.54 26.03 -3.44
N SER A 492 21.95 26.92 -2.54
CA SER A 492 23.21 27.65 -2.62
C SER A 492 24.23 26.97 -1.71
N GLU A 493 25.41 26.66 -2.24
CA GLU A 493 26.51 26.09 -1.47
C GLU A 493 27.47 27.22 -1.07
N GLU A 494 27.72 27.36 0.23
CA GLU A 494 28.74 28.26 0.75
C GLU A 494 29.84 27.42 1.41
N TYR A 495 31.05 27.50 0.86
CA TYR A 495 32.22 26.84 1.42
C TYR A 495 32.85 27.73 2.49
N ILE A 496 32.70 27.32 3.76
CA ILE A 496 33.35 27.99 4.88
C ILE A 496 34.76 27.39 5.05
N ASP A 497 35.80 28.20 4.79
CA ASP A 497 37.19 27.78 5.01
C ASP A 497 37.38 27.46 6.51
N PRO A 498 37.92 26.28 6.89
CA PRO A 498 38.19 25.92 8.28
C PRO A 498 39.10 26.92 9.03
N LYS A 499 39.85 27.78 8.33
CA LYS A 499 40.63 28.88 8.94
C LYS A 499 39.77 30.02 9.49
N SER A 500 38.53 30.17 9.04
CA SER A 500 37.58 31.18 9.53
C SER A 500 37.11 30.93 10.97
N HIS A 501 37.28 29.71 11.49
CA HIS A 501 37.00 29.36 12.89
C HIS A 501 38.12 29.72 13.86
N LYS A 502 39.17 30.44 13.42
CA LYS A 502 40.24 30.89 14.30
C LYS A 502 39.81 32.15 15.05
N PHE A 503 39.47 32.00 16.32
CA PHE A 503 39.23 33.12 17.22
C PHE A 503 40.56 33.77 17.62
N VAL A 504 40.73 35.06 17.31
CA VAL A 504 41.84 35.86 17.83
C VAL A 504 41.46 36.33 19.23
N LEU A 505 42.10 35.76 20.25
CA LEU A 505 41.98 36.21 21.63
C LEU A 505 42.71 37.55 21.76
N ARG A 506 41.96 38.66 21.64
CA ARG A 506 42.49 39.99 21.97
C ARG A 506 42.49 40.12 23.49
N LEU A 507 43.61 39.81 24.14
CA LEU A 507 43.84 40.29 25.50
C LEU A 507 43.94 41.82 25.42
N GLN A 508 42.93 42.52 25.92
CA GLN A 508 43.09 43.93 26.28
C GLN A 508 44.05 43.98 27.46
N SER A 509 45.29 44.38 27.21
CA SER A 509 46.27 44.68 28.25
C SER A 509 45.92 46.04 28.87
N GLU A 510 44.81 46.11 29.59
CA GLU A 510 44.57 47.17 30.57
C GLU A 510 45.21 46.79 31.90
N THR A 511 46.54 46.75 31.91
CA THR A 511 47.34 46.99 33.12
C THR A 511 48.61 47.70 32.68
N SER A 512 48.58 49.03 32.76
CA SER A 512 49.77 49.87 32.69
C SER A 512 50.55 49.77 34.00
N VAL A 513 51.84 49.40 33.89
CA VAL A 513 52.95 49.50 34.86
C VAL A 513 52.83 48.67 36.14
#